data_AF-A0A1M4XPF1-F1
#
_entry.id   AF-A0A1M4XPF1-F1
#
_cell.length_a   1.000
_cell.length_b   1.000
_cell.length_c   1.000
_cell.angle_alpha   90.00
_cell.angle_beta   90.00
_cell.angle_gamma   90.00
#
_symmetry.space_group_name_H-M   'P 1'
#
loop_
_entity.id
_entity.type
_entity.pdbx_description
1 polymer ?
#
loop_
_entity_poly.entity_id
_entity_poly.type
_entity_poly.pdbx_seq_one_letter_code
_entity_poly.pdbx_strand_id
1 'polypeptide(L)'
;MIESILFVLFIALIIGVIFLVMRWRMRLSLKQSLKVETKRVPKLSDEALQKRIKKAKKIHKNKFLNGFISLFMDKDYAEYKEKLMQLYKEELTKRSYPA
;
A
#
# COMPACT_ATOMS: atom_id res chain seq x y z
N MET A 1 32.30 -5.90 -29.33
CA MET A 1 31.37 -4.75 -29.33
C MET A 1 29.92 -5.19 -29.31
N ILE A 2 29.45 -5.97 -30.31
CA ILE A 2 28.06 -6.47 -30.37
C ILE A 2 27.74 -7.40 -29.19
N GLU A 3 28.64 -8.32 -28.83
CA GLU A 3 28.46 -9.22 -27.67
C GLU A 3 28.34 -8.46 -26.35
N SER A 4 29.12 -7.40 -26.16
CA SER A 4 29.06 -6.54 -24.97
C SER A 4 27.73 -5.78 -24.89
N ILE A 5 27.19 -5.33 -26.04
CA ILE A 5 25.88 -4.67 -26.13
C ILE A 5 24.75 -5.67 -25.83
N LEU A 6 24.81 -6.89 -26.38
CA LEU A 6 23.86 -7.96 -26.10
C LEU A 6 23.86 -8.36 -24.61
N PHE A 7 25.04 -8.41 -23.99
CA PHE A 7 25.18 -8.69 -22.57
C PHE A 7 24.52 -7.63 -21.69
N VAL A 8 24.71 -6.34 -22.01
CA VAL A 8 24.06 -5.23 -21.30
C VAL A 8 22.53 -5.27 -21.48
N LEU A 9 22.04 -5.56 -22.68
CA LEU A 9 20.61 -5.70 -22.94
C LEU A 9 19.99 -6.87 -22.16
N PHE A 10 20.70 -7.99 -22.06
CA PHE A 10 20.26 -9.15 -21.28
C PHE A 10 20.15 -8.83 -19.79
N ILE A 11 21.13 -8.11 -19.22
CA ILE A 11 21.07 -7.64 -17.83
C ILE A 11 19.90 -6.68 -17.62
N ALA A 12 19.69 -5.72 -18.54
CA ALA A 12 18.57 -4.79 -18.47
C ALA A 12 17.22 -5.52 -18.50
N LEU A 13 17.11 -6.58 -19.29
CA LEU A 13 15.91 -7.41 -19.38
C LEU A 13 15.64 -8.17 -18.07
N ILE A 14 16.68 -8.76 -17.46
CA ILE A 14 16.57 -9.41 -16.14
C ILE A 14 16.10 -8.41 -15.07
N ILE A 15 16.71 -7.22 -15.02
CA ILE A 15 16.33 -6.17 -14.07
C ILE A 15 14.86 -5.77 -14.29
N GLY A 16 14.43 -5.61 -15.55
CA GLY A 16 13.04 -5.31 -15.89
C GLY A 16 12.06 -6.38 -15.41
N VAL A 17 12.40 -7.67 -15.59
CA VAL A 17 11.56 -8.79 -15.12
C VAL A 17 11.50 -8.82 -13.59
N ILE A 18 12.63 -8.66 -12.90
CA ILE A 18 12.66 -8.59 -11.42
C ILE A 18 11.77 -7.44 -10.93
N PHE A 19 11.88 -6.26 -11.54
CA PHE A 19 11.09 -5.10 -11.17
C PHE A 19 9.58 -5.36 -11.35
N LEU A 20 9.19 -5.99 -12.45
CA LEU A 20 7.80 -6.40 -12.73
C LEU A 20 7.27 -7.38 -11.67
N VAL A 21 8.05 -8.41 -11.34
CA VAL A 21 7.67 -9.40 -10.33
C VAL A 21 7.53 -8.76 -8.95
N MET A 22 8.48 -7.91 -8.54
CA MET A 22 8.39 -7.18 -7.27
C MET A 22 7.14 -6.30 -7.23
N ARG A 23 6.85 -5.57 -8.31
CA ARG A 23 5.65 -4.74 -8.43
C ARG A 23 4.37 -5.54 -8.30
N TRP A 24 4.30 -6.70 -8.94
CA TRP A 24 3.12 -7.56 -8.86
C TRP A 24 2.92 -8.15 -7.47
N ARG A 25 3.98 -8.68 -6.83
CA ARG A 25 3.89 -9.20 -5.45
C ARG A 25 3.49 -8.11 -4.45
N MET A 26 3.98 -6.90 -4.62
CA MET A 26 3.62 -5.75 -3.78
C MET A 26 2.13 -5.42 -3.90
N ARG A 27 1.59 -5.34 -5.12
CA ARG A 27 0.15 -5.13 -5.36
C ARG A 27 -0.71 -6.21 -4.69
N LEU A 28 -0.30 -7.46 -4.81
CA LEU A 28 -0.99 -8.59 -4.17
C LEU A 28 -0.97 -8.44 -2.64
N SER A 29 0.17 -8.09 -2.07
CA SER A 29 0.32 -7.84 -0.63
C SER A 29 -0.58 -6.69 -0.15
N LEU A 30 -0.61 -5.56 -0.86
CA LEU A 30 -1.48 -4.42 -0.52
C LEU A 30 -2.96 -4.80 -0.57
N LYS A 31 -3.40 -5.52 -1.62
CA LYS A 31 -4.78 -6.01 -1.73
C LYS A 31 -5.15 -6.99 -0.61
N GLN A 32 -4.25 -7.91 -0.28
CA GLN A 32 -4.46 -8.85 0.83
C GLN A 32 -4.53 -8.12 2.17
N SER A 33 -3.63 -7.17 2.41
CA SER A 33 -3.63 -6.36 3.62
C SER A 33 -4.95 -5.60 3.79
N LEU A 34 -5.45 -4.99 2.71
CA LEU A 34 -6.76 -4.32 2.72
C LEU A 34 -7.90 -5.28 3.06
N LYS A 35 -7.90 -6.48 2.45
CA LYS A 35 -8.92 -7.51 2.70
C LYS A 35 -8.91 -7.99 4.17
N VAL A 36 -7.73 -8.11 4.77
CA VAL A 36 -7.57 -8.49 6.19
C VAL A 36 -8.02 -7.36 7.11
N GLU A 37 -7.63 -6.12 6.82
CA GLU A 37 -8.08 -4.92 7.57
C GLU A 37 -9.61 -4.79 7.50
N THR A 38 -10.22 -4.96 6.33
CA THR A 38 -11.68 -4.94 6.15
C THR A 38 -12.41 -5.91 7.09
N LYS A 39 -11.83 -7.09 7.36
CA LYS A 39 -12.41 -8.08 8.27
C LYS A 39 -12.11 -7.80 9.76
N ARG A 40 -11.01 -7.09 10.05
CA ARG A 40 -10.56 -6.80 11.42
C ARG A 40 -11.17 -5.52 11.98
N VAL A 41 -11.32 -4.50 11.16
CA VAL A 41 -11.88 -3.19 11.51
C VAL A 41 -13.24 -3.27 12.21
N PRO A 42 -14.23 -4.03 11.72
CA PRO A 42 -15.51 -4.15 12.43
C PRO A 42 -15.43 -4.88 13.78
N LYS A 43 -14.36 -5.65 14.02
CA LYS A 43 -14.13 -6.38 15.28
C LYS A 43 -13.26 -5.61 16.28
N LEU A 44 -12.71 -4.45 15.90
CA LEU A 44 -11.84 -3.66 16.76
C LEU A 44 -12.67 -2.83 17.75
N SER A 45 -12.14 -2.60 18.96
CA SER A 45 -12.72 -1.62 19.89
C SER A 45 -12.50 -0.19 19.38
N ASP A 46 -13.31 0.76 19.83
CA ASP A 46 -13.23 2.17 19.38
C ASP A 46 -11.85 2.79 19.66
N GLU A 47 -11.27 2.49 20.82
CA GLU A 47 -9.90 2.94 21.15
C GLU A 47 -8.87 2.37 20.17
N ALA A 48 -9.00 1.08 19.83
CA ALA A 48 -8.07 0.42 18.92
C ALA A 48 -8.23 0.96 17.48
N LEU A 49 -9.46 1.25 17.06
CA LEU A 49 -9.77 1.89 15.78
C LEU A 49 -9.16 3.30 15.72
N GLN A 50 -9.35 4.13 16.75
CA GLN A 50 -8.74 5.47 16.82
C GLN A 50 -7.20 5.42 16.82
N LYS A 51 -6.59 4.48 17.56
CA LYS A 51 -5.12 4.27 17.54
C LYS A 51 -4.63 3.93 16.12
N ARG A 52 -5.34 3.07 15.38
CA ARG A 52 -4.99 2.74 13.99
C ARG A 52 -5.14 3.93 13.05
N ILE A 53 -6.21 4.71 13.17
CA ILE A 53 -6.43 5.92 12.38
C ILE A 53 -5.31 6.94 12.63
N LYS A 54 -4.92 7.16 13.89
CA LYS A 54 -3.83 8.07 14.26
C LYS A 54 -2.50 7.60 13.66
N LYS A 55 -2.23 6.29 13.71
CA LYS A 55 -1.04 5.68 13.10
C LYS A 55 -1.05 5.82 11.57
N ALA A 56 -2.18 5.55 10.92
CA ALA A 56 -2.36 5.70 9.48
C ALA A 56 -2.17 7.16 9.03
N LYS A 57 -2.72 8.14 9.77
CA LYS A 57 -2.46 9.57 9.53
C LYS A 57 -0.99 9.93 9.69
N LYS A 58 -0.29 9.41 10.71
CA LYS A 58 1.15 9.65 10.90
C LYS A 58 1.98 9.10 9.73
N ILE A 59 1.64 7.91 9.24
CA ILE A 59 2.28 7.31 8.06
C ILE A 59 1.95 8.09 6.79
N HIS A 60 0.71 8.56 6.64
CA HIS A 60 0.29 9.37 5.50
C HIS A 60 1.01 10.73 5.45
N LYS A 61 1.29 11.35 6.60
CA LYS A 61 2.01 12.64 6.70
C LYS A 61 3.55 12.50 6.57
N ASN A 62 4.09 11.28 6.62
CA ASN A 62 5.54 11.09 6.58
C ASN A 62 6.08 11.26 5.15
N LYS A 63 6.68 12.42 4.87
CA LYS A 63 7.28 12.76 3.56
C LYS A 63 8.36 11.78 3.12
N PHE A 64 9.18 11.26 4.03
CA PHE A 64 10.26 10.34 3.68
C PHE A 64 9.72 9.00 3.18
N LEU A 65 8.79 8.42 3.93
CA LEU A 65 8.12 7.17 3.53
C LEU A 65 7.27 7.35 2.27
N ASN A 66 6.62 8.51 2.10
CA ASN A 66 5.89 8.81 0.87
C ASN A 66 6.82 8.97 -0.32
N GLY A 67 7.95 9.68 -0.19
CA GLY A 67 8.92 9.88 -1.27
C GLY A 67 9.64 8.59 -1.65
N PHE A 68 10.05 7.79 -0.67
CA PHE A 68 10.65 6.48 -0.94
C PHE A 68 9.66 5.56 -1.65
N ILE A 69 8.41 5.49 -1.18
CA ILE A 69 7.42 4.60 -1.80
C ILE A 69 6.90 5.18 -3.12
N SER A 70 6.88 6.51 -3.33
CA SER A 70 6.47 7.12 -4.61
C SER A 70 7.46 6.81 -5.72
N LEU A 71 8.76 6.79 -5.43
CA LEU A 71 9.82 6.42 -6.39
C LEU A 71 9.62 5.03 -7.00
N PHE A 72 8.99 4.11 -6.26
CA PHE A 72 8.79 2.73 -6.71
C PHE A 72 7.33 2.37 -7.02
N MET A 73 6.35 3.01 -6.35
CA MET A 73 4.97 2.51 -6.24
C MET A 73 3.93 3.62 -5.93
N ASP A 74 4.06 4.80 -6.51
CA ASP A 74 3.22 5.96 -6.13
C ASP A 74 1.70 5.68 -6.22
N LYS A 75 1.24 5.19 -7.38
CA LYS A 75 -0.19 4.96 -7.62
C LYS A 75 -0.80 3.87 -6.74
N ASP A 76 -0.16 2.71 -6.67
CA ASP A 76 -0.72 1.54 -5.96
C ASP A 76 -0.74 1.74 -4.44
N TYR A 77 0.26 2.44 -3.89
CA TYR A 77 0.34 2.72 -2.46
C TYR A 77 -0.55 3.89 -2.03
N ALA A 78 -0.69 4.92 -2.87
CA ALA A 78 -1.65 6.00 -2.63
C ALA A 78 -3.08 5.46 -2.60
N GLU A 79 -3.47 4.65 -3.60
CA GLU A 79 -4.79 4.03 -3.67
C GLU A 79 -5.07 3.15 -2.44
N TYR A 80 -4.08 2.37 -2.00
CA TYR A 80 -4.19 1.56 -0.79
C TYR A 80 -4.48 2.42 0.46
N LYS A 81 -3.75 3.54 0.64
CA LYS A 81 -3.95 4.43 1.80
C LYS A 81 -5.32 5.08 1.80
N GLU A 82 -5.78 5.52 0.64
CA GLU A 82 -7.10 6.13 0.49
C GLU A 82 -8.20 5.14 0.85
N LYS A 83 -8.17 3.93 0.29
CA LYS A 83 -9.13 2.87 0.61
C LYS A 83 -9.10 2.49 2.09
N LEU A 84 -7.91 2.42 2.69
CA LEU A 84 -7.76 2.13 4.12
C LEU A 84 -8.38 3.24 4.99
N MET A 85 -8.16 4.51 4.64
CA MET A 85 -8.77 5.65 5.34
C MET A 85 -10.29 5.69 5.17
N GLN A 86 -10.80 5.42 3.97
CA GLN A 86 -12.24 5.34 3.70
C GLN A 86 -12.87 4.25 4.58
N LEU A 87 -12.27 3.07 4.63
CA LEU A 87 -12.75 1.95 5.44
C LEU A 87 -12.84 2.28 6.93
N TYR A 88 -11.83 2.98 7.47
CA TYR A 88 -11.90 3.45 8.86
C TYR A 88 -12.96 4.52 9.09
N LYS A 89 -13.18 5.42 8.12
CA LYS A 89 -14.21 6.46 8.22
C LYS A 89 -15.61 5.85 8.18
N GLU A 90 -15.86 4.94 7.24
CA GLU A 90 -17.14 4.23 7.12
C GLU A 90 -17.48 3.48 8.41
N GLU A 91 -16.50 2.79 9.00
CA GLU A 91 -16.72 2.07 10.27
C GLU A 91 -17.00 3.03 11.43
N LEU A 92 -16.29 4.17 11.51
CA LEU A 92 -16.59 5.20 12.50
C LEU A 92 -18.00 5.77 12.32
N THR A 93 -18.40 6.08 11.09
CA THR A 93 -19.74 6.62 10.79
C THR A 93 -20.84 5.61 11.15
N LYS A 94 -20.66 4.32 10.85
CA LYS A 94 -21.59 3.25 11.25
C LYS A 94 -21.77 3.14 12.76
N ARG A 95 -20.70 3.35 13.53
CA ARG A 95 -20.75 3.29 15.00
C ARG A 95 -21.31 4.56 15.63
N SER A 96 -21.07 5.72 15.03
CA SER A 96 -21.61 7.01 15.50
C SER A 96 -23.07 7.22 15.15
N TYR A 97 -23.56 6.58 14.08
CA TYR A 97 -24.97 6.54 13.69
C TYR A 97 -25.42 5.09 13.51
N PRO A 98 -25.66 4.35 14.61
CA PRO A 98 -26.36 3.08 14.53
C PRO A 98 -27.78 3.39 14.06
N ALA A 99 -28.12 2.97 12.84
CA ALA A 99 -29.50 2.93 12.37
C ALA A 99 -30.34 2.00 13.25
#